data_AF-A0A4Z2CPI6-F1
#
_entry.id   AF-A0A4Z2CPI6-F1
#
_cell.length_a   1.000
_cell.length_b   1.000
_cell.length_c   1.000
_cell.angle_alpha   90.00
_cell.angle_beta   90.00
_cell.angle_gamma   90.00
#
_symmetry.space_group_name_H-M   'P 1'
#
loop_
_entity.id
_entity.type
_entity.pdbx_description
1 polymer ?
#
loop_
_entity_poly.entity_id
_entity_poly.type
_entity_poly.pdbx_seq_one_letter_code
_entity_poly.pdbx_strand_id
1 'polypeptide(L)'
;MLSPKLFHILAHTYPVMNNKIITLKDASLNLNTIVQLISHGCGVIALPTDTVYGLACSVYNTESIERIRRIKGRSETKPMAICLDQVSHISHWCDTKNIPTGLLSDLLPGPVTVLLPRFPDKLQDPLNCHLNPGERRVGIRIPDSGFIRKLISALHEQTKLSSTSGNDEYSGGGHPLVLTSANLSGQPSAIQIEV
;
A
#
# COMPACT_ATOMS: atom_id res chain seq x y z
N MET A 1 -20.11 17.04 -8.43
CA MET A 1 -18.96 16.28 -7.90
C MET A 1 -19.16 14.80 -8.21
N LEU A 2 -18.26 14.18 -8.99
CA LEU A 2 -18.29 12.73 -9.24
C LEU A 2 -17.90 11.97 -7.98
N SER A 3 -18.65 10.94 -7.61
CA SER A 3 -18.30 10.09 -6.46
C SER A 3 -16.96 9.38 -6.72
N PRO A 4 -16.01 9.35 -5.76
CA PRO A 4 -14.75 8.64 -5.92
C PRO A 4 -14.97 7.14 -6.19
N LYS A 5 -14.20 6.59 -7.13
CA LYS A 5 -14.32 5.21 -7.61
C LYS A 5 -13.06 4.43 -7.25
N LEU A 6 -13.18 3.13 -7.04
CA LEU A 6 -12.07 2.18 -6.93
C LEU A 6 -11.99 1.38 -8.23
N PHE A 7 -10.78 1.19 -8.75
CA PHE A 7 -10.53 0.41 -9.95
C PHE A 7 -9.71 -0.83 -9.59
N HIS A 8 -9.98 -1.95 -10.25
CA HIS A 8 -9.17 -3.16 -10.11
C HIS A 8 -8.48 -3.49 -11.43
N ILE A 9 -7.15 -3.63 -11.38
CA ILE A 9 -6.31 -3.95 -12.54
C ILE A 9 -6.04 -5.45 -12.58
N LEU A 10 -7.10 -6.21 -12.88
CA LEU A 10 -7.11 -7.62 -13.29
C LEU A 10 -6.30 -8.57 -12.38
N ALA A 11 -6.99 -9.30 -11.51
CA ALA A 11 -6.58 -10.62 -11.04
C ALA A 11 -7.27 -11.64 -11.94
N HIS A 12 -6.52 -12.50 -12.64
CA HIS A 12 -7.08 -13.49 -13.57
C HIS A 12 -7.88 -14.61 -12.87
N THR A 13 -8.00 -14.58 -11.54
CA THR A 13 -8.42 -15.75 -10.74
C THR A 13 -9.55 -15.50 -9.75
N TYR A 14 -10.10 -14.27 -9.65
CA TYR A 14 -11.21 -13.99 -8.71
C TYR A 14 -12.51 -13.58 -9.42
N PRO A 15 -13.59 -14.38 -9.34
CA PRO A 15 -14.84 -14.16 -10.07
C PRO A 15 -15.74 -13.04 -9.50
N VAL A 16 -15.26 -12.24 -8.55
CA VAL A 16 -16.18 -11.50 -7.65
C VAL A 16 -16.60 -10.13 -8.17
N MET A 17 -15.99 -9.60 -9.24
CA MET A 17 -16.29 -8.26 -9.73
C MET A 17 -16.50 -8.25 -11.25
N ASN A 18 -17.76 -8.37 -11.68
CA ASN A 18 -18.16 -8.24 -13.10
C ASN A 18 -17.78 -6.87 -13.70
N ASN A 19 -17.62 -5.84 -12.85
CA ASN A 19 -17.15 -4.52 -13.25
C ASN A 19 -15.74 -4.23 -12.67
N LYS A 20 -14.80 -3.84 -13.54
CA LYS A 20 -13.44 -3.43 -13.16
C LYS A 20 -13.38 -2.11 -12.37
N ILE A 21 -14.52 -1.44 -12.22
CA ILE A 21 -14.67 -0.12 -11.59
C ILE A 21 -15.89 -0.17 -10.66
N ILE A 22 -15.70 0.13 -9.38
CA ILE A 22 -16.77 0.23 -8.38
C ILE A 22 -16.71 1.56 -7.66
N THR A 23 -17.79 1.99 -7.02
CA THR A 23 -17.74 3.22 -6.19
C THR A 23 -17.03 2.93 -4.87
N LEU A 24 -16.51 3.96 -4.18
CA LEU A 24 -15.98 3.77 -2.81
C LEU A 24 -17.04 3.25 -1.83
N LYS A 25 -18.31 3.60 -2.05
CA LYS A 25 -19.43 3.10 -1.24
C LYS A 25 -19.56 1.58 -1.41
N ASP A 26 -19.60 1.11 -2.64
CA ASP A 26 -19.68 -0.33 -2.95
C ASP A 26 -18.41 -1.06 -2.48
N ALA A 27 -17.24 -0.43 -2.64
CA ALA A 27 -15.99 -0.98 -2.15
C ALA A 27 -16.00 -1.18 -0.63
N SER A 28 -16.57 -0.23 0.10
CA SER A 28 -16.72 -0.33 1.56
C SER A 28 -17.67 -1.45 1.97
N LEU A 29 -18.74 -1.69 1.20
CA LEU A 29 -19.67 -2.80 1.42
C LEU A 29 -19.05 -4.17 1.09
N ASN A 30 -18.10 -4.21 0.15
CA ASN A 30 -17.43 -5.42 -0.33
C ASN A 30 -15.96 -5.51 0.15
N LEU A 31 -15.65 -4.95 1.33
CA LEU A 31 -14.28 -4.84 1.81
C LEU A 31 -13.57 -6.20 1.87
N ASN A 32 -14.23 -7.23 2.39
CA ASN A 32 -13.66 -8.58 2.52
C ASN A 32 -13.25 -9.16 1.16
N THR A 33 -14.03 -8.92 0.10
CA THR A 33 -13.67 -9.34 -1.26
C THR A 33 -12.40 -8.64 -1.74
N ILE A 34 -12.26 -7.34 -1.46
CA ILE A 34 -11.07 -6.57 -1.84
C ILE A 34 -9.84 -7.06 -1.06
N VAL A 35 -10.01 -7.34 0.24
CA VAL A 35 -8.96 -7.93 1.08
C VAL A 35 -8.51 -9.26 0.49
N GLN A 36 -9.42 -10.19 0.19
CA GLN A 36 -9.11 -11.48 -0.43
C GLN A 36 -8.37 -11.33 -1.75
N LEU A 37 -8.78 -10.38 -2.58
CA LEU A 37 -8.18 -10.10 -3.89
C LEU A 37 -6.73 -9.60 -3.76
N ILE A 38 -6.44 -8.80 -2.74
CA ILE A 38 -5.09 -8.27 -2.48
C ILE A 38 -4.21 -9.30 -1.77
N SER A 39 -4.77 -10.10 -0.86
CA SER A 39 -4.02 -11.02 -0.01
C SER A 39 -3.72 -12.36 -0.68
N HIS A 40 -4.70 -12.93 -1.41
CA HIS A 40 -4.61 -14.25 -2.03
C HIS A 40 -4.42 -14.18 -3.54
N GLY A 41 -4.72 -13.04 -4.16
CA GLY A 41 -4.50 -12.79 -5.58
C GLY A 41 -3.26 -11.95 -5.84
N CYS A 42 -2.84 -11.90 -7.11
CA CYS A 42 -1.84 -10.95 -7.61
C CYS A 42 -2.52 -9.61 -7.96
N GLY A 43 -3.38 -9.14 -7.04
CA GLY A 43 -4.29 -8.03 -7.24
C GLY A 43 -3.59 -6.68 -7.13
N VAL A 44 -3.69 -5.88 -8.20
CA VAL A 44 -3.33 -4.47 -8.18
C VAL A 44 -4.61 -3.64 -8.29
N ILE A 45 -4.84 -2.76 -7.33
CA ILE A 45 -6.00 -1.85 -7.31
C ILE A 45 -5.55 -0.41 -7.54
N ALA A 46 -6.37 0.40 -8.21
CA ALA A 46 -6.22 1.85 -8.23
C ALA A 46 -7.29 2.47 -7.33
N LEU A 47 -6.87 3.25 -6.35
CA LEU A 47 -7.73 3.77 -5.29
C LEU A 47 -7.50 5.27 -5.08
N PRO A 48 -8.54 6.03 -4.70
CA PRO A 48 -8.41 7.44 -4.39
C PRO A 48 -7.67 7.60 -3.05
N THR A 49 -6.64 8.44 -3.05
CA THR A 49 -5.99 8.93 -1.83
C THR A 49 -6.44 10.35 -1.52
N ASP A 50 -5.95 10.91 -0.43
CA ASP A 50 -6.04 12.33 -0.04
C ASP A 50 -5.29 13.29 -0.98
N THR A 51 -4.65 12.80 -2.06
CA THR A 51 -3.95 13.65 -3.05
C THR A 51 -4.35 13.34 -4.50
N VAL A 52 -4.09 12.11 -4.95
CA VAL A 52 -4.37 11.62 -6.30
C VAL A 52 -4.76 10.15 -6.21
N TYR A 53 -5.17 9.55 -7.33
CA TYR A 53 -5.30 8.10 -7.38
C TYR A 53 -3.93 7.44 -7.20
N GLY A 54 -3.89 6.36 -6.43
CA GLY A 54 -2.72 5.52 -6.22
C GLY A 54 -2.95 4.10 -6.73
N LEU A 55 -1.94 3.51 -7.35
CA LEU A 55 -1.86 2.06 -7.57
C LEU A 55 -1.31 1.41 -6.32
N ALA A 56 -2.00 0.37 -5.86
CA ALA A 56 -1.65 -0.35 -4.65
C ALA A 56 -1.76 -1.86 -4.79
N CYS A 57 -0.89 -2.56 -4.07
CA CYS A 57 -0.91 -4.01 -3.89
C CYS A 57 -0.30 -4.38 -2.54
N SER A 58 -0.43 -5.63 -2.12
CA SER A 58 0.25 -6.13 -0.91
C SER A 58 1.76 -5.97 -1.02
N VAL A 59 2.41 -5.56 0.09
CA VAL A 59 3.88 -5.54 0.19
C VAL A 59 4.49 -6.94 0.15
N TYR A 60 3.72 -7.99 0.47
CA TYR A 60 4.21 -9.36 0.50
C TYR A 60 4.17 -10.05 -0.87
N ASN A 61 3.41 -9.51 -1.84
CA ASN A 61 3.21 -10.15 -3.14
C ASN A 61 4.18 -9.61 -4.21
N THR A 62 5.28 -10.33 -4.45
CA THR A 62 6.30 -9.98 -5.44
C THR A 62 5.73 -9.78 -6.85
N GLU A 63 4.84 -10.68 -7.30
CA GLU A 63 4.26 -10.59 -8.65
C GLU A 63 3.47 -9.28 -8.84
N SER A 64 2.75 -8.84 -7.80
CA SER A 64 1.97 -7.60 -7.82
C SER A 64 2.87 -6.36 -7.82
N ILE A 65 3.98 -6.40 -7.07
CA ILE A 65 5.00 -5.34 -7.09
C ILE A 65 5.56 -5.17 -8.51
N GLU A 66 5.94 -6.29 -9.14
CA GLU A 66 6.43 -6.29 -10.52
C GLU A 66 5.37 -5.87 -11.53
N ARG A 67 4.10 -6.22 -11.28
CA ARG A 67 2.96 -5.78 -12.08
C ARG A 67 2.78 -4.26 -12.00
N ILE A 68 2.86 -3.65 -10.82
CA ILE A 68 2.82 -2.18 -10.69
C ILE A 68 3.96 -1.54 -11.49
N ARG A 69 5.18 -2.10 -11.44
CA ARG A 69 6.32 -1.58 -12.24
C ARG A 69 6.03 -1.62 -13.74
N ARG A 70 5.53 -2.75 -14.23
CA ARG A 70 5.14 -2.93 -15.64
C ARG A 70 4.06 -1.93 -16.06
N ILE A 71 3.00 -1.76 -15.26
CA ILE A 71 1.93 -0.79 -15.53
C ILE A 71 2.49 0.63 -15.60
N LYS A 72 3.43 0.97 -14.72
CA LYS A 72 4.03 2.31 -14.65
C LYS A 72 5.08 2.58 -15.73
N GLY A 73 5.48 1.57 -16.50
CA GLY A 73 6.61 1.66 -17.43
C GLY A 73 7.90 2.11 -16.73
N ARG A 74 8.12 1.71 -15.47
CA ARG A 74 9.26 2.13 -14.66
C ARG A 74 10.42 1.14 -14.80
N SER A 75 11.64 1.66 -14.87
CA SER A 75 12.84 0.90 -14.51
C SER A 75 12.79 0.52 -13.02
N GLU A 76 13.48 -0.56 -12.65
CA GLU A 76 13.57 -1.02 -11.26
C GLU A 76 14.10 0.06 -10.29
N THR A 77 14.79 1.06 -10.83
CA THR A 77 15.46 2.15 -10.10
C THR A 77 14.54 3.21 -9.54
N LYS A 78 13.24 3.27 -9.89
CA LYS A 78 12.34 4.31 -9.37
C LYS A 78 11.56 3.79 -8.16
N PRO A 79 11.87 4.25 -6.93
CA PRO A 79 11.30 3.68 -5.72
C PRO A 79 9.78 3.90 -5.62
N MET A 80 9.13 3.00 -4.90
CA MET A 80 7.73 3.05 -4.49
C MET A 80 7.66 3.21 -2.96
N ALA A 81 6.64 3.92 -2.49
CA ALA A 81 6.39 4.05 -1.07
C ALA A 81 5.59 2.84 -0.57
N ILE A 82 5.58 2.61 0.73
CA ILE A 82 4.56 1.81 1.40
C ILE A 82 3.57 2.72 2.12
N CYS A 83 2.37 2.20 2.26
CA CYS A 83 1.23 2.82 2.91
C CYS A 83 0.84 2.00 4.14
N LEU A 84 0.65 2.68 5.26
CA LEU A 84 0.20 2.11 6.53
C LEU A 84 -1.13 2.75 6.97
N ASP A 85 -1.79 2.13 7.95
CA ASP A 85 -3.04 2.58 8.58
C ASP A 85 -2.82 3.46 9.81
N GLN A 86 -1.67 3.33 10.49
CA GLN A 86 -1.34 4.08 11.70
C GLN A 86 0.17 4.29 11.91
N VAL A 87 0.50 5.37 12.62
CA VAL A 87 1.89 5.81 12.87
C VAL A 87 2.66 4.80 13.73
N SER A 88 1.98 4.15 14.68
CA SER A 88 2.57 3.12 15.55
C SER A 88 3.12 1.91 14.80
N HIS A 89 2.66 1.65 13.57
CA HIS A 89 3.18 0.56 12.75
C HIS A 89 4.52 0.89 12.07
N ILE A 90 4.90 2.17 11.96
CA ILE A 90 6.08 2.59 11.19
C ILE A 90 7.37 1.94 11.70
N SER A 91 7.54 1.84 13.01
CA SER A 91 8.75 1.29 13.63
C SER A 91 8.95 -0.21 13.36
N HIS A 92 7.93 -0.91 12.88
CA HIS A 92 8.08 -2.29 12.42
C HIS A 92 8.73 -2.37 11.04
N TRP A 93 8.55 -1.37 10.17
CA TRP A 93 8.93 -1.43 8.75
C TRP A 93 10.20 -0.69 8.39
N CYS A 94 10.71 0.15 9.29
CA CYS A 94 11.89 0.96 9.05
C CYS A 94 12.57 1.37 10.35
N ASP A 95 13.84 1.76 10.25
CA ASP A 95 14.61 2.22 11.39
C ASP A 95 14.17 3.63 11.79
N THR A 96 13.61 3.73 12.99
CA THR A 96 13.10 4.99 13.57
C THR A 96 13.93 5.45 14.77
N LYS A 97 15.06 4.82 15.08
CA LYS A 97 15.87 5.08 16.29
C LYS A 97 16.29 6.55 16.44
N ASN A 98 16.56 7.22 15.32
CA ASN A 98 17.03 8.61 15.29
C ASN A 98 15.91 9.62 15.01
N ILE A 99 14.64 9.20 15.02
CA ILE A 99 13.50 10.08 14.76
C ILE A 99 12.99 10.64 16.10
N PRO A 100 12.87 11.97 16.25
CA PRO A 100 12.31 12.58 17.45
C PRO A 100 10.92 12.04 17.76
N THR A 101 10.64 11.80 19.05
CA THR A 101 9.31 11.41 19.53
C THR A 101 8.28 12.45 19.11
N GLY A 102 7.13 12.00 18.60
CA GLY A 102 6.04 12.88 18.15
C GLY A 102 6.15 13.36 16.70
N LEU A 103 7.35 13.50 16.13
CA LEU A 103 7.53 14.05 14.78
C LEU A 103 6.73 13.31 13.70
N LEU A 104 6.70 11.98 13.75
CA LEU A 104 5.93 11.19 12.78
C LEU A 104 4.41 11.38 12.96
N SER A 105 3.94 11.58 14.20
CA SER A 105 2.53 11.86 14.50
C SER A 105 2.12 13.28 14.10
N ASP A 106 3.06 14.22 14.10
CA ASP A 106 2.80 15.59 13.63
C ASP A 106 2.72 15.67 12.10
N LEU A 107 3.42 14.77 11.39
CA LEU A 107 3.48 14.73 9.92
C LEU A 107 2.44 13.79 9.28
N LEU A 108 1.95 12.80 10.02
CA LEU A 108 1.08 11.74 9.51
C LEU A 108 -0.09 11.51 10.48
N PRO A 109 -1.31 11.24 9.98
CA PRO A 109 -1.68 11.03 8.58
C PRO A 109 -1.77 12.32 7.75
N GLY A 110 -1.68 12.20 6.42
CA GLY A 110 -1.88 13.31 5.50
C GLY A 110 -1.13 13.18 4.17
N PRO A 111 -1.10 14.26 3.36
CA PRO A 111 -0.58 14.27 1.99
C PRO A 111 0.96 14.30 1.92
N VAL A 112 1.64 13.66 2.88
CA VAL A 112 3.10 13.63 3.01
C VAL A 112 3.60 12.18 2.91
N THR A 113 4.74 12.00 2.25
CA THR A 113 5.51 10.75 2.27
C THR A 113 6.82 11.02 2.99
N VAL A 114 7.05 10.38 4.13
CA VAL A 114 8.28 10.52 4.92
C VAL A 114 9.30 9.50 4.40
N LEU A 115 10.51 9.95 4.07
CA LEU A 115 11.59 9.06 3.63
C LEU A 115 12.41 8.61 4.84
N LEU A 116 12.31 7.32 5.20
CA LEU A 116 12.96 6.75 6.38
C LEU A 116 14.02 5.70 5.99
N PRO A 117 15.07 5.51 6.81
CA PRO A 117 16.07 4.47 6.56
C PRO A 117 15.46 3.08 6.76
N ARG A 118 15.80 2.15 5.86
CA ARG A 118 15.52 0.73 6.08
C ARG A 118 16.43 0.20 7.18
N PHE A 119 16.08 -0.97 7.75
CA PHE A 119 16.97 -1.61 8.71
C PHE A 119 18.32 -1.95 8.06
N PRO A 120 19.45 -1.71 8.77
CA PRO A 120 20.78 -1.91 8.21
C PRO A 120 21.09 -3.40 7.94
N ASP A 121 20.52 -4.29 8.75
CA ASP A 121 20.58 -5.73 8.56
C ASP A 121 19.42 -6.20 7.69
N LYS A 122 19.74 -6.78 6.52
CA LYS A 122 18.74 -7.31 5.58
C LYS A 122 17.90 -8.45 6.17
N LEU A 123 18.44 -9.20 7.12
CA LEU A 123 17.69 -10.28 7.79
C LEU A 123 16.62 -9.74 8.73
N GLN A 124 16.75 -8.48 9.16
CA GLN A 124 15.80 -7.79 10.03
C GLN A 124 14.86 -6.86 9.24
N ASP A 125 14.99 -6.82 7.92
CA ASP A 125 14.19 -5.95 7.06
C ASP A 125 12.95 -6.68 6.56
N PRO A 126 11.75 -6.37 7.08
CA PRO A 126 10.53 -7.11 6.74
C PRO A 126 9.98 -6.73 5.36
N LEU A 127 10.53 -5.69 4.71
CA LEU A 127 10.08 -5.30 3.37
C LEU A 127 10.56 -6.31 2.34
N ASN A 128 9.64 -6.74 1.49
CA ASN A 128 9.92 -7.62 0.36
C ASN A 128 11.17 -7.15 -0.42
N CYS A 129 12.11 -8.07 -0.69
CA CYS A 129 13.38 -7.73 -1.34
C CYS A 129 13.22 -7.24 -2.78
N HIS A 130 12.10 -7.56 -3.44
CA HIS A 130 11.73 -7.00 -4.73
C HIS A 130 11.16 -5.59 -4.60
N LEU A 131 10.85 -5.06 -3.40
CA LEU A 131 10.49 -3.65 -3.22
C LEU A 131 11.76 -2.80 -3.12
N ASN A 132 11.94 -1.89 -4.10
CA ASN A 132 13.07 -0.97 -4.19
C ASN A 132 14.45 -1.67 -4.03
N PRO A 133 14.82 -2.58 -4.96
CA PRO A 133 16.05 -3.35 -4.83
C PRO A 133 17.27 -2.41 -4.79
N GLY A 134 18.13 -2.61 -3.79
CA GLY A 134 19.35 -1.81 -3.58
C GLY A 134 19.14 -0.49 -2.83
N GLU A 135 17.90 -0.06 -2.60
CA GLU A 135 17.63 1.18 -1.87
C GLU A 135 17.77 1.00 -0.36
N ARG A 136 18.45 1.96 0.28
CA ARG A 136 18.64 2.00 1.74
C ARG A 136 17.57 2.79 2.49
N ARG A 137 16.61 3.35 1.76
CA ARG A 137 15.52 4.16 2.31
C ARG A 137 14.19 3.72 1.71
N VAL A 138 13.12 3.94 2.45
CA VAL A 138 11.75 3.64 2.02
C VAL A 138 10.87 4.85 2.28
N GLY A 139 10.00 5.18 1.32
CA GLY A 139 8.96 6.16 1.53
C GLY A 139 7.83 5.55 2.35
N ILE A 140 7.47 6.16 3.47
CA ILE A 140 6.35 5.79 4.32
C ILE A 140 5.24 6.83 4.16
N ARG A 141 4.02 6.36 3.92
CA ARG A 141 2.84 7.21 3.82
C ARG A 141 1.71 6.66 4.69
N ILE A 142 0.95 7.56 5.30
CA ILE A 142 -0.32 7.23 5.97
C ILE A 142 -1.33 8.24 5.45
N PRO A 143 -2.10 7.89 4.40
CA PRO A 143 -3.09 8.78 3.82
C PRO A 143 -4.19 9.10 4.84
N ASP A 144 -4.68 10.33 4.83
CA ASP A 144 -5.91 10.69 5.54
C ASP A 144 -7.14 10.22 4.74
N SER A 145 -7.28 8.89 4.65
CA SER A 145 -8.37 8.23 3.94
C SER A 145 -8.93 7.11 4.80
N GLY A 146 -10.16 7.31 5.28
CA GLY A 146 -10.86 6.32 6.10
C GLY A 146 -11.01 4.97 5.39
N PHE A 147 -11.14 4.94 4.06
CA PHE A 147 -11.20 3.69 3.31
C PHE A 147 -9.85 2.97 3.28
N ILE A 148 -8.74 3.67 2.97
CA ILE A 148 -7.41 3.05 2.90
C ILE A 148 -7.00 2.47 4.25
N ARG A 149 -7.20 3.25 5.32
CA ARG A 149 -6.85 2.82 6.68
C ARG A 149 -7.66 1.59 7.10
N LYS A 150 -8.97 1.55 6.80
CA LYS A 150 -9.82 0.37 7.03
C LYS A 150 -9.38 -0.84 6.20
N LEU A 151 -8.99 -0.65 4.95
CA LEU A 151 -8.50 -1.72 4.08
C LEU A 151 -7.22 -2.36 4.62
N ILE A 152 -6.24 -1.55 5.02
CA ILE A 152 -4.98 -2.03 5.60
C ILE A 152 -5.22 -2.74 6.94
N SER A 153 -6.09 -2.19 7.79
CA SER A 153 -6.49 -2.83 9.05
C SER A 153 -7.14 -4.20 8.80
N ALA A 154 -8.06 -4.31 7.85
CA ALA A 154 -8.72 -5.57 7.52
C ALA A 154 -7.76 -6.60 6.91
N LEU A 155 -6.79 -6.17 6.10
CA LEU A 155 -5.71 -7.02 5.60
C LEU A 155 -4.82 -7.57 6.74
N HIS A 156 -4.53 -6.73 7.73
CA HIS A 156 -3.77 -7.15 8.91
C HIS A 156 -4.53 -8.20 9.72
N GLU A 157 -5.82 -7.99 10.00
CA GLU A 157 -6.68 -8.96 10.69
C GLU A 157 -6.72 -10.30 9.96
N GLN A 158 -6.92 -10.30 8.64
CA GLN A 158 -6.95 -11.53 7.85
C GLN A 158 -5.60 -12.26 7.85
N THR A 159 -4.50 -11.52 7.85
CA THR A 159 -3.14 -12.09 7.91
C THR A 159 -2.93 -12.80 9.25
N LYS A 160 -3.31 -12.16 10.37
CA LYS A 160 -3.26 -12.77 11.71
C LYS A 160 -4.04 -14.09 11.80
N LEU A 161 -5.23 -14.13 11.20
CA LEU A 161 -6.08 -15.31 11.20
C LEU A 161 -5.52 -16.46 10.34
N SER A 162 -4.69 -16.14 9.34
CA SER A 162 -4.08 -17.12 8.44
C SER A 162 -2.76 -17.68 9.00
N SER A 163 -2.11 -16.95 9.90
CA SER A 163 -0.88 -17.33 10.61
C SER A 163 -1.15 -18.26 11.80
N THR A 164 -1.86 -19.37 11.61
CA THR A 164 -2.11 -20.38 12.66
C THR A 164 -0.96 -21.38 12.85
N SER A 165 0.22 -21.09 12.29
CA SER A 165 1.42 -21.94 12.38
C SER A 165 2.66 -21.11 12.74
N GLY A 166 2.83 -20.82 14.03
CA GLY A 166 4.13 -20.78 14.73
C GLY A 166 5.18 -19.72 14.40
N ASN A 167 5.02 -18.85 13.39
CA ASN A 167 5.98 -17.77 13.12
C ASN A 167 5.32 -16.39 13.29
N ASP A 168 5.61 -15.74 14.41
CA ASP A 168 5.08 -14.43 14.85
C ASP A 168 5.52 -13.23 13.99
N GLU A 169 6.15 -13.45 12.83
CA GLU A 169 6.71 -12.38 11.97
C GLU A 169 5.65 -11.37 11.47
N TYR A 170 4.36 -11.74 11.45
CA TYR A 170 3.27 -10.92 10.91
C TYR A 170 2.39 -10.23 11.95
N SER A 171 2.70 -10.37 13.25
CA SER A 171 1.74 -10.03 14.33
C SER A 171 1.68 -8.54 14.72
N GLY A 172 2.78 -7.78 14.49
CA GLY A 172 2.93 -6.44 15.08
C GLY A 172 2.79 -5.25 14.11
N GLY A 173 3.13 -5.42 12.83
CA GLY A 173 3.38 -4.29 11.92
C GLY A 173 2.24 -3.86 11.00
N GLY A 174 1.10 -4.55 11.00
CA GLY A 174 0.08 -4.32 9.96
C GLY A 174 0.34 -5.11 8.68
N HIS A 175 -0.46 -4.84 7.65
CA HIS A 175 -0.29 -5.38 6.29
C HIS A 175 -0.14 -4.21 5.31
N PRO A 176 1.08 -3.67 5.13
CA PRO A 176 1.28 -2.49 4.30
C PRO A 176 0.90 -2.77 2.85
N LEU A 177 0.46 -1.70 2.20
CA LEU A 177 0.33 -1.69 0.76
C LEU A 177 1.52 -0.97 0.14
N VAL A 178 2.09 -1.52 -0.93
CA VAL A 178 2.92 -0.70 -1.83
C VAL A 178 2.01 0.34 -2.46
N LEU A 179 2.45 1.59 -2.56
CA LEU A 179 1.66 2.70 -3.09
C LEU A 179 2.52 3.60 -3.98
N THR A 180 1.98 3.89 -5.17
CA THR A 180 2.55 4.87 -6.11
C THR A 180 1.41 5.59 -6.81
N SER A 181 1.61 6.83 -7.26
CA SER A 181 0.56 7.53 -8.01
C SER A 181 0.11 6.74 -9.24
N ALA A 182 -1.13 6.89 -9.67
CA ALA A 182 -1.68 6.22 -10.85
C ALA A 182 -1.35 6.92 -12.19
N ASN A 183 -0.41 7.87 -12.17
CA ASN A 183 0.03 8.59 -13.37
C ASN A 183 1.06 7.76 -14.17
N LEU A 184 1.18 7.94 -15.48
CA LEU A 184 2.33 7.37 -16.20
C LEU A 184 3.64 8.05 -15.77
N SER A 185 4.76 7.32 -15.79
CA SER A 185 6.04 7.91 -15.36
C SER A 185 6.46 9.05 -16.30
N GLY A 186 6.84 10.20 -15.74
CA GLY A 186 7.23 11.38 -16.51
C GLY A 186 6.06 12.15 -17.12
N GLN A 187 4.82 11.73 -16.87
CA GLN A 187 3.61 12.39 -17.37
C GLN A 187 2.91 13.17 -16.24
N PRO A 188 2.26 14.30 -16.56
CA PRO A 188 1.43 15.03 -15.60
C PRO A 188 0.26 14.16 -15.14
N SER A 189 -0.36 14.57 -14.03
CA SER A 189 -1.53 13.86 -13.50
C SER A 189 -2.67 13.91 -14.50
N ALA A 190 -3.18 12.74 -14.90
CA ALA A 190 -4.34 12.67 -15.81
C ALA A 190 -5.65 13.10 -15.12
N ILE A 191 -5.65 13.12 -13.78
CA ILE A 191 -6.76 13.55 -12.94
C ILE A 191 -6.21 14.56 -11.94
N GLN A 192 -6.70 15.79 -12.01
CA GLN A 192 -6.64 16.75 -10.91
C GLN A 192 -7.86 16.47 -10.03
N ILE A 193 -7.64 16.21 -8.74
CA ILE A 193 -8.73 16.25 -7.77
C ILE A 193 -8.97 17.73 -7.49
N GLU A 194 -10.06 18.30 -8.02
CA GLU A 194 -10.51 19.62 -7.58
C GLU A 194 -10.84 19.52 -6.09
N VAL A 195 -10.12 20.30 -5.28
CA VAL A 195 -10.31 20.44 -3.84
C VAL A 195 -11.49 21.37 -3.58
#